data_AF-A0AA94IW39-F1
#
_entry.id   AF-A0AA94IW39-F1
#
_cell.length_a   1.000
_cell.length_b   1.000
_cell.length_c   1.000
_cell.angle_alpha   90.00
_cell.angle_beta   90.00
_cell.angle_gamma   90.00
#
_symmetry.space_group_name_H-M   'P 1'
#
loop_
_entity.id
_entity.type
_entity.pdbx_description
1 polymer ?
#
loop_
_entity_poly.entity_id
_entity_poly.type
_entity_poly.pdbx_seq_one_letter_code
_entity_poly.pdbx_strand_id
1 'polypeptide(L)'
;MKRRTWRKYHKWTGLIISFFLVMFCLSGIVLNHRRCFADINVSRAVLPGRYDFKHWNNGLLRGTLRCKDDKGHDMVLIYGAAGVIRTDTAASIFIDYNQGLPSGADYRQMRGVVQTKNG
;
A
#
# COMPACT_ATOMS: atom_id res chain seq x y z
N MET A 1 27.08 -31.91 30.91
CA MET A 1 27.56 -30.51 30.78
C MET A 1 27.45 -29.78 32.12
N LYS A 2 28.44 -28.97 32.52
CA LYS A 2 28.45 -28.27 33.82
C LYS A 2 27.37 -27.16 33.87
N ARG A 3 26.68 -27.00 35.01
CA ARG A 3 25.59 -26.02 35.24
C ARG A 3 25.97 -24.58 34.90
N ARG A 4 27.23 -24.20 35.12
CA ARG A 4 27.79 -22.87 34.79
C ARG A 4 27.82 -22.61 33.28
N THR A 5 28.10 -23.63 32.48
CA THR A 5 28.11 -23.54 31.02
C THR A 5 26.71 -23.33 30.47
N TRP A 6 25.71 -24.06 31.00
CA TRP A 6 24.30 -23.87 30.65
C TRP A 6 23.79 -22.45 30.94
N ARG A 7 24.15 -21.87 32.09
CA ARG A 7 23.79 -20.49 32.41
C ARG A 7 24.40 -19.47 31.44
N LYS A 8 25.66 -19.69 31.01
CA LYS A 8 26.31 -18.82 30.02
C LYS A 8 25.59 -18.89 28.68
N TYR A 9 25.28 -20.10 28.19
CA TYR A 9 24.53 -20.27 26.95
C TYR A 9 23.16 -19.62 27.04
N HIS A 10 22.35 -19.97 28.04
CA HIS A 10 21.02 -19.38 28.21
C HIS A 10 21.04 -17.85 28.31
N LYS A 11 22.01 -17.26 29.02
CA LYS A 11 22.14 -15.80 29.13
C LYS A 11 22.40 -15.16 27.76
N TRP A 12 23.40 -15.63 27.02
CA TRP A 12 23.80 -14.98 25.77
C TRP A 12 22.84 -15.30 24.62
N THR A 13 22.38 -16.54 24.49
CA THR A 13 21.37 -16.90 23.48
C THR A 13 20.03 -16.23 23.81
N GLY A 14 19.62 -16.20 25.07
CA GLY A 14 18.43 -15.50 25.52
C GLY A 14 18.49 -14.00 25.24
N LEU A 15 19.63 -13.35 25.44
CA LEU A 15 19.82 -11.94 25.11
C LEU A 15 19.65 -11.66 23.61
N ILE A 16 20.29 -12.47 22.76
CA ILE A 16 20.17 -12.34 21.29
C ILE A 16 18.72 -12.60 20.85
N ILE A 17 18.11 -13.69 21.32
CA ILE A 17 16.73 -14.05 20.97
C ILE A 17 15.75 -12.98 21.46
N SER A 18 15.93 -12.46 22.67
CA SER A 18 15.08 -11.43 23.23
C SER A 18 15.06 -10.16 22.38
N PHE A 19 16.22 -9.75 21.83
CA PHE A 19 16.27 -8.63 20.89
C PHE A 19 15.37 -8.86 19.67
N PHE A 20 15.48 -10.03 19.03
CA PHE A 20 14.64 -10.36 17.87
C PHE A 20 13.16 -10.49 18.23
N LEU A 21 12.83 -11.09 19.38
CA LEU A 21 11.45 -11.18 19.86
C LEU A 21 10.84 -9.80 20.08
N VAL A 22 11.57 -8.87 20.70
CA VAL A 22 11.09 -7.49 20.87
C VAL A 22 10.87 -6.82 19.51
N MET A 23 11.82 -6.95 18.58
CA MET A 23 11.65 -6.41 17.22
C MET A 23 10.44 -7.01 16.49
N PHE A 24 10.16 -8.30 16.66
CA PHE A 24 8.97 -8.96 16.10
C PHE A 24 7.68 -8.52 16.78
N CYS A 25 7.69 -8.27 18.09
CA CYS A 25 6.53 -7.68 18.77
C CYS A 25 6.24 -6.28 18.24
N LEU A 26 7.28 -5.44 18.09
CA LEU A 26 7.13 -4.09 17.53
C LEU A 26 6.63 -4.12 16.09
N SER A 27 7.19 -4.98 15.24
CA SER A 27 6.71 -5.13 13.86
C SER A 27 5.27 -5.66 13.83
N GLY A 28 4.92 -6.59 14.72
CA GLY A 28 3.56 -7.08 14.90
C GLY A 28 2.58 -5.97 15.23
N ILE A 29 2.93 -5.05 16.13
CA ILE A 29 2.11 -3.87 16.43
C ILE A 29 1.91 -3.02 15.17
N VAL A 30 2.99 -2.68 14.47
CA VAL A 30 2.92 -1.85 13.25
C VAL A 30 2.05 -2.50 12.17
N LEU A 31 2.23 -3.79 11.94
CA LEU A 31 1.51 -4.54 10.90
C LEU A 31 0.02 -4.74 11.23
N ASN A 32 -0.33 -4.97 12.50
CA ASN A 32 -1.71 -5.20 12.91
C ASN A 32 -2.48 -3.90 13.18
N HIS A 33 -1.80 -2.83 13.61
CA HIS A 33 -2.40 -1.52 13.86
C HIS A 33 -2.14 -0.54 12.71
N ARG A 34 -2.26 -1.02 11.46
CA ARG A 34 -1.95 -0.26 10.24
C ARG A 34 -2.58 1.12 10.18
N ARG A 35 -3.81 1.30 10.70
CA ARG A 35 -4.50 2.60 10.73
C ARG A 35 -3.74 3.68 11.51
N CYS A 36 -3.06 3.31 12.60
CA CYS A 36 -2.27 4.25 13.40
C CYS A 36 -1.01 4.74 12.67
N PHE A 37 -0.58 4.02 11.64
CA PHE A 37 0.65 4.28 10.89
C PHE A 37 0.39 4.62 9.42
N ALA A 38 -0.87 4.65 8.98
CA ALA A 38 -1.24 4.81 7.57
C ALA A 38 -0.85 6.19 6.99
N ASP A 39 -0.72 7.20 7.85
CA ASP A 39 -0.24 8.54 7.47
C ASP A 39 1.29 8.60 7.29
N ILE A 40 2.02 7.63 7.85
CA ILE A 40 3.47 7.55 7.73
C ILE A 40 3.82 6.89 6.39
N ASN A 41 4.14 7.74 5.42
CA ASN A 41 4.42 7.30 4.06
C ASN A 41 5.92 7.17 3.81
N VAL A 42 6.33 6.02 3.29
CA VAL A 42 7.69 5.79 2.79
C VAL A 42 7.69 5.97 1.28
N SER A 43 8.57 6.85 0.78
CA SER A 43 8.71 7.04 -0.66
C SER A 43 9.17 5.75 -1.34
N ARG A 44 8.56 5.40 -2.47
CA ARG A 44 9.00 4.25 -3.27
C ARG A 44 10.43 4.41 -3.78
N ALA A 45 10.93 5.63 -3.88
CA ALA A 45 12.30 5.93 -4.29
C ALA A 45 13.36 5.39 -3.31
N VAL A 46 13.02 5.17 -2.04
CA VAL A 46 13.93 4.57 -1.05
C VAL A 46 13.73 3.06 -0.89
N LEU A 47 12.71 2.50 -1.56
CA LEU A 47 12.47 1.07 -1.58
C LEU A 47 13.25 0.41 -2.72
N PRO A 48 13.49 -0.91 -2.66
CA PRO A 48 14.10 -1.63 -3.79
C PRO A 48 13.29 -1.44 -5.07
N GLY A 49 13.94 -1.41 -6.24
CA GLY A 49 13.28 -1.08 -7.53
C GLY A 49 12.13 -2.01 -7.95
N ARG A 50 11.92 -3.14 -7.28
CA ARG A 50 10.72 -3.98 -7.45
C ARG A 50 9.42 -3.27 -7.01
N TYR A 51 9.52 -2.26 -6.13
CA TYR A 51 8.39 -1.48 -5.63
C TYR A 51 8.06 -0.27 -6.51
N ASP A 52 8.90 0.03 -7.50
CA ASP A 52 8.61 1.06 -8.48
C ASP A 52 7.44 0.64 -9.37
N PHE A 53 6.65 1.62 -9.78
CA PHE A 53 5.67 1.42 -10.84
C PHE A 53 6.37 1.50 -12.19
N LYS A 54 6.56 0.33 -12.81
CA LYS A 54 7.11 0.18 -14.16
C LYS A 54 6.27 -0.84 -14.92
N HIS A 55 5.94 -0.53 -16.18
CA HIS A 55 5.18 -1.44 -17.05
C HIS A 55 3.90 -2.01 -16.39
N TRP A 56 3.11 -1.17 -15.71
CA TRP A 56 1.82 -1.57 -15.11
C TRP A 56 1.91 -2.64 -14.00
N ASN A 57 3.08 -2.84 -13.39
CA ASN A 57 3.30 -3.80 -12.31
C ASN A 57 2.62 -3.40 -10.98
N ASN A 58 2.77 -4.24 -9.95
CA ASN A 58 2.38 -3.95 -8.55
C ASN A 58 0.91 -3.54 -8.38
N GLY A 59 0.03 -4.02 -9.27
CA GLY A 59 -1.37 -3.65 -9.26
C GLY A 59 -1.62 -2.16 -9.54
N LEU A 60 -0.69 -1.47 -10.22
CA LEU A 60 -0.86 -0.07 -10.65
C LEU A 60 -2.22 0.12 -11.29
N LEU A 61 -2.58 -0.80 -12.19
CA LEU A 61 -3.89 -0.95 -12.78
C LEU A 61 -4.53 -2.24 -12.28
N ARG A 62 -5.71 -2.14 -11.69
CA ARG A 62 -6.48 -3.30 -11.21
C ARG A 62 -7.76 -3.48 -12.01
N GLY A 63 -8.43 -2.40 -12.39
CA GLY A 63 -9.65 -2.46 -13.17
C GLY A 63 -9.99 -1.11 -13.78
N THR A 64 -11.06 -1.12 -14.57
CA THR A 64 -11.62 0.07 -15.21
C THR A 64 -13.12 0.15 -14.97
N LEU A 65 -13.64 1.36 -14.92
CA LEU A 65 -15.07 1.65 -14.82
C LEU A 65 -15.41 2.73 -15.85
N ARG A 66 -16.26 2.39 -16.82
CA ARG A 66 -16.81 3.38 -17.75
C ARG A 66 -17.98 4.10 -17.07
N CYS A 67 -17.96 5.42 -17.11
CA CYS A 67 -18.98 6.28 -16.53
C CYS A 67 -19.12 7.57 -17.35
N LYS A 68 -20.02 8.46 -16.94
CA LYS A 68 -20.21 9.76 -17.58
C LYS A 68 -19.78 10.87 -16.64
N ASP A 69 -19.12 11.88 -17.18
CA ASP A 69 -18.76 13.10 -16.45
C ASP A 69 -20.01 13.94 -16.13
N ASP A 70 -19.85 14.96 -15.29
CA ASP A 70 -20.93 15.91 -14.94
C ASP A 70 -21.57 16.58 -16.17
N LYS A 71 -20.81 16.66 -17.27
CA LYS A 71 -21.24 17.20 -18.56
C LYS A 71 -21.84 16.15 -19.51
N GLY A 72 -22.02 14.91 -19.06
CA GLY A 72 -22.62 13.81 -19.83
C GLY A 72 -21.69 13.13 -20.83
N HIS A 73 -20.40 13.48 -20.85
CA HIS A 73 -19.41 12.89 -21.75
C HIS A 73 -18.93 11.54 -21.22
N ASP A 74 -18.72 10.58 -22.11
CA ASP A 74 -18.18 9.27 -21.74
C ASP A 74 -16.74 9.41 -21.23
N MET A 75 -16.48 8.83 -20.07
CA MET A 75 -15.16 8.75 -19.45
C MET A 75 -14.90 7.35 -18.89
N VAL A 76 -13.63 7.01 -18.72
CA VAL A 76 -13.19 5.76 -18.13
C VAL A 76 -12.31 6.07 -16.93
N LEU A 77 -12.68 5.52 -15.77
CA LEU A 77 -11.88 5.56 -14.57
C LEU A 77 -11.05 4.30 -14.50
N ILE A 78 -9.74 4.48 -14.45
CA ILE A 78 -8.78 3.42 -14.17
C ILE A 78 -8.48 3.47 -12.68
N TYR A 79 -8.58 2.34 -12.00
CA TYR A 79 -8.27 2.27 -10.57
C TYR A 79 -7.30 1.14 -10.23
N GLY A 80 -6.50 1.35 -9.19
CA GLY A 80 -5.53 0.36 -8.71
C GLY A 80 -4.70 0.88 -7.54
N ALA A 81 -3.44 0.48 -7.48
CA ALA A 81 -2.53 0.79 -6.38
C ALA A 81 -2.04 2.25 -6.34
N ALA A 82 -2.25 3.00 -7.42
CA ALA A 82 -1.96 4.44 -7.49
C ALA A 82 -3.18 5.32 -7.22
N GLY A 83 -4.33 4.73 -6.88
CA GLY A 83 -5.58 5.45 -6.68
C GLY A 83 -6.46 5.37 -7.92
N VAL A 84 -7.03 6.50 -8.32
CA VAL A 84 -7.90 6.64 -9.49
C VAL A 84 -7.28 7.59 -10.51
N ILE A 85 -7.30 7.17 -11.77
CA ILE A 85 -6.85 7.95 -12.93
C ILE A 85 -8.03 8.03 -13.89
N ARG A 86 -8.33 9.22 -14.37
CA ARG A 86 -9.36 9.45 -15.39
C ARG A 86 -8.73 9.41 -16.78
N THR A 87 -9.42 8.76 -17.71
CA THR A 87 -9.08 8.73 -19.13
C THR A 87 -10.32 8.82 -20.02
N ASP A 88 -10.14 9.17 -21.28
CA ASP A 88 -11.16 9.06 -22.33
C ASP A 88 -11.28 7.61 -22.84
N THR A 89 -12.33 7.32 -23.62
CA THR A 89 -12.58 5.97 -24.16
C THR A 89 -11.49 5.48 -25.12
N ALA A 90 -10.68 6.37 -25.70
CA ALA A 90 -9.56 6.00 -26.56
C ALA A 90 -8.22 5.91 -25.80
N ALA A 91 -8.21 6.06 -24.47
CA ALA A 91 -7.00 6.01 -23.65
C ALA A 91 -5.90 6.99 -24.10
N SER A 92 -6.29 8.16 -24.60
CA SER A 92 -5.39 9.18 -25.16
C SER A 92 -4.84 10.11 -24.08
N ILE A 93 -5.58 10.36 -23.00
CA ILE A 93 -5.20 11.32 -21.96
C ILE A 93 -5.39 10.69 -20.58
N PHE A 94 -4.36 10.74 -19.73
CA PHE A 94 -4.41 10.24 -18.36
C PHE A 94 -4.30 11.40 -17.37
N ILE A 95 -5.32 11.58 -16.53
CA ILE A 95 -5.40 12.67 -15.55
C ILE A 95 -5.54 12.08 -14.16
N ASP A 96 -4.77 12.56 -13.19
CA ASP A 96 -4.94 12.18 -11.79
C ASP A 96 -6.34 12.54 -11.30
N TYR A 97 -7.04 11.56 -10.73
CA TYR A 97 -8.41 11.73 -10.24
C TYR A 97 -8.51 11.34 -8.76
N ASN A 98 -7.49 11.72 -7.97
CA ASN A 98 -7.42 11.39 -6.55
C ASN A 98 -7.87 12.53 -5.61
N GLN A 99 -8.33 13.65 -6.16
CA GLN A 99 -8.80 14.78 -5.36
C GLN A 99 -10.01 14.36 -4.49
N GLY A 100 -9.95 14.68 -3.20
CA GLY A 100 -10.96 14.28 -2.21
C GLY A 100 -10.65 12.96 -1.49
N LEU A 101 -9.67 12.19 -1.95
CA LEU A 101 -9.19 11.00 -1.22
C LEU A 101 -8.13 11.37 -0.18
N PRO A 102 -8.03 10.63 0.94
CA PRO A 102 -6.95 10.82 1.90
C PRO A 102 -5.57 10.61 1.26
N SER A 103 -4.59 11.42 1.66
CA SER A 103 -3.22 11.31 1.19
C SER A 103 -2.52 10.09 1.78
N GLY A 104 -1.78 9.35 0.97
CA GLY A 104 -0.92 8.26 1.42
C GLY A 104 -1.03 7.02 0.54
N ALA A 105 0.03 6.21 0.52
CA ALA A 105 0.10 5.00 -0.31
C ALA A 105 -0.94 3.96 0.10
N ASP A 106 -1.28 3.90 1.39
CA ASP A 106 -2.26 2.98 1.95
C ASP A 106 -3.69 3.34 1.53
N TYR A 107 -4.02 4.63 1.50
CA TYR A 107 -5.34 5.15 1.11
C TYR A 107 -5.57 5.15 -0.40
N ARG A 108 -4.51 5.07 -1.20
CA ARG A 108 -4.58 4.96 -2.66
C ARG A 108 -4.78 3.54 -3.17
N GLN A 109 -4.83 2.51 -2.32
CA GLN A 109 -5.03 1.12 -2.75
C GLN A 109 -6.50 0.83 -3.11
N MET A 110 -6.89 1.12 -4.35
CA MET A 110 -8.26 0.87 -4.82
C MET A 110 -8.46 -0.59 -5.18
N ARG A 111 -9.41 -1.24 -4.49
CA ARG A 111 -9.79 -2.64 -4.76
C ARG A 111 -10.95 -2.78 -5.74
N GLY A 112 -11.80 -1.77 -5.81
CA GLY A 112 -12.96 -1.70 -6.68
C GLY A 112 -13.54 -0.29 -6.65
N VAL A 113 -14.15 0.11 -7.76
CA VAL A 113 -14.91 1.35 -7.90
C VAL A 113 -16.24 0.97 -8.53
N VAL A 114 -17.34 1.54 -8.02
CA VAL A 114 -18.68 1.29 -8.53
C VAL A 114 -19.37 2.62 -8.76
N GLN A 115 -20.15 2.70 -9.84
CA GLN A 115 -21.02 3.85 -10.11
C GLN A 115 -22.30 3.70 -9.31
N THR A 116 -22.74 4.77 -8.63
CA THR A 116 -24.01 4.74 -7.89
C THR A 116 -25.16 5.23 -8.77
N LYS A 117 -26.41 5.01 -8.33
CA LYS A 117 -27.59 5.45 -9.09
C LYS A 117 -27.64 6.97 -9.31
N ASN A 118 -27.00 7.74 -8.44
CA ASN A 118 -27.00 9.20 -8.48
C ASN A 118 -25.70 9.77 -9.09
N GLY A 119 -24.85 8.92 -9.69
CA GLY A 119 -23.45 9.22 -9.98
C GLY A 119 -22.56 8.47 -9.01
#